data_AF-A0A2G8RZE9-F1
#
_entry.id   AF-A0A2G8RZE9-F1
#
_cell.length_a   1.000
_cell.length_b   1.000
_cell.length_c   1.000
_cell.angle_alpha   90.00
_cell.angle_beta   90.00
_cell.angle_gamma   90.00
#
_symmetry.space_group_name_H-M   'P 1'
#
loop_
_entity.id
_entity.type
_entity.pdbx_description
1 polymer ?
#
loop_
_entity_poly.entity_id
_entity_poly.type
_entity_poly.pdbx_seq_one_letter_code
_entity_poly.pdbx_strand_id
1 'polypeptide(L)'
;MVFTTHTDNRPGVFVRVYEGDGAHTEENHLLGCFVLDGIRPAPRRVPRIEVTFDFDSNNDLVVAAADRGSPGKEKRMSMADERRGLSKEEMERMSADAEEHYREPARRVAAKKRLEAYASGVRGL
;
A
#
# COMPACT_ATOMS: atom_id res chain seq x y z
N MET A 1 13.72 2.07 7.98
CA MET A 1 12.75 3.09 8.45
C MET A 1 11.42 2.40 8.78
N VAL A 2 10.62 2.92 9.71
CA VAL A 2 9.32 2.32 10.07
C VAL A 2 8.18 3.32 9.85
N PHE A 3 7.17 2.88 9.11
CA PHE A 3 5.96 3.62 8.75
C PHE A 3 4.71 2.92 9.29
N THR A 4 3.57 3.61 9.20
CA THR A 4 2.27 3.05 9.58
C THR A 4 1.16 3.57 8.67
N THR A 5 0.02 2.88 8.66
CA THR A 5 -1.17 3.29 7.92
C THR A 5 -1.84 4.53 8.51
N HIS A 6 -2.39 5.38 7.64
CA HIS A 6 -3.17 6.57 8.01
C HIS A 6 -4.68 6.29 8.16
N THR A 7 -5.17 5.18 7.61
CA THR A 7 -6.58 4.76 7.62
C THR A 7 -6.75 3.41 8.30
N ASP A 8 -7.89 3.22 8.97
CA ASP A 8 -8.23 1.97 9.64
C ASP A 8 -8.45 0.84 8.64
N ASN A 9 -8.07 -0.37 9.03
CA ASN A 9 -8.31 -1.62 8.29
C ASN A 9 -7.81 -1.57 6.82
N ARG A 10 -6.73 -0.82 6.57
CA ARG A 10 -6.16 -0.73 5.22
C ARG A 10 -5.55 -2.09 4.83
N PRO A 11 -5.93 -2.70 3.70
CA PRO A 11 -5.48 -4.03 3.31
C PRO A 11 -4.06 -4.06 2.71
N GLY A 12 -3.53 -2.90 2.36
CA GLY A 12 -2.22 -2.74 1.73
C GLY A 12 -1.73 -1.30 1.75
N VAL A 13 -0.44 -1.11 1.49
CA VAL A 13 0.21 0.21 1.35
C VAL A 13 0.86 0.34 -0.01
N PHE A 14 0.79 1.56 -0.55
CA PHE A 14 1.45 1.94 -1.81
C PHE A 14 2.79 2.59 -1.47
N VAL A 15 3.87 1.98 -1.92
CA VAL A 15 5.24 2.45 -1.69
C VAL A 15 5.75 3.08 -2.97
N ARG A 16 6.22 4.32 -2.89
CA ARG A 16 6.85 5.06 -3.98
C ARG A 16 8.24 5.49 -3.56
N VAL A 17 9.22 5.30 -4.43
CA VAL A 17 10.63 5.57 -4.18
C VAL A 17 11.07 6.69 -5.09
N TYR A 18 11.60 7.76 -4.49
CA TYR A 18 12.03 8.96 -5.21
C TYR A 18 13.52 9.23 -4.96
N GLU A 19 14.16 9.88 -5.93
CA GLU A 19 15.54 10.39 -5.89
C GLU A 19 15.55 11.89 -6.17
N GLY A 20 16.23 12.66 -5.32
CA GLY A 20 16.42 14.10 -5.46
C GLY A 20 16.47 14.82 -4.12
N ASP A 21 16.77 16.13 -4.18
CA ASP A 21 16.95 17.00 -3.01
C ASP A 21 15.72 17.88 -2.71
N GLY A 22 14.65 17.74 -3.51
CA GLY A 22 13.43 18.53 -3.35
C GLY A 22 12.67 18.17 -2.07
N ALA A 23 12.01 19.16 -1.47
CA ALA A 23 11.21 18.94 -0.25
C ALA A 23 9.89 18.22 -0.56
N HIS A 24 9.41 18.34 -1.80
CA HIS A 24 8.15 17.76 -2.25
C HIS A 24 8.36 16.69 -3.32
N THR A 25 7.45 15.73 -3.40
CA THR A 25 7.57 14.61 -4.34
C THR A 25 7.53 15.05 -5.80
N GLU A 26 6.87 16.17 -6.13
CA GLU A 26 6.83 16.72 -7.48
C GLU A 26 8.17 17.30 -7.97
N GLU A 27 9.09 17.61 -7.06
CA GLU A 27 10.42 18.16 -7.37
C GLU A 27 11.47 17.06 -7.59
N ASN A 28 11.12 15.81 -7.29
CA ASN A 28 12.02 14.67 -7.27
C ASN A 28 11.72 13.68 -8.39
N HIS A 29 12.74 12.90 -8.79
CA HIS A 29 12.60 11.86 -9.79
C HIS A 29 12.02 10.59 -9.15
N LEU A 30 10.93 10.07 -9.69
CA LEU A 30 10.38 8.80 -9.23
C LEU A 30 11.18 7.65 -9.83
N LEU A 31 11.79 6.84 -8.96
CA LEU A 31 12.56 5.66 -9.35
C LEU A 31 11.69 4.42 -9.54
N GLY A 32 10.64 4.30 -8.72
CA GLY A 32 9.83 3.09 -8.76
C GLY A 32 8.67 3.05 -7.78
N CYS A 33 7.73 2.14 -7.99
CA CYS A 33 6.60 1.97 -7.09
C CYS A 33 6.04 0.54 -7.00
N PHE A 34 5.60 0.15 -5.80
CA PHE A 34 4.99 -1.16 -5.59
C PHE A 34 3.95 -1.14 -4.48
N VAL A 35 3.08 -2.15 -4.51
CA VAL A 35 2.02 -2.34 -3.52
C VAL A 35 2.39 -3.50 -2.60
N LEU A 36 2.52 -3.22 -1.30
CA LEU A 36 2.58 -4.25 -0.25
C LEU A 36 1.15 -4.55 0.19
N ASP A 37 0.64 -5.71 -0.18
CA ASP A 37 -0.71 -6.18 0.07
C ASP A 37 -0.78 -7.17 1.24
N GLY A 38 -2.00 -7.56 1.61
CA GLY A 38 -2.22 -8.58 2.63
C GLY A 38 -1.88 -8.14 4.06
N ILE A 39 -1.91 -6.83 4.32
CA ILE A 39 -1.77 -6.27 5.67
C ILE A 39 -3.03 -6.65 6.45
N ARG A 40 -2.85 -7.21 7.65
CA ARG A 40 -3.98 -7.59 8.50
C ARG A 40 -4.81 -6.35 8.88
N PRO A 41 -6.16 -6.43 8.85
CA PRO A 41 -7.01 -5.33 9.29
C PRO A 41 -6.67 -4.92 10.73
N ALA A 42 -6.23 -3.69 10.89
CA ALA A 42 -5.90 -3.10 12.18
C ALA A 42 -6.26 -1.60 12.18
N PRO A 43 -6.48 -0.99 13.36
CA PRO A 43 -6.65 0.45 13.47
C PRO A 43 -5.46 1.20 12.86
N ARG A 44 -5.68 2.42 12.35
CA ARG A 44 -4.61 3.30 11.89
C ARG A 44 -3.56 3.45 12.98
N ARG A 45 -2.30 3.68 12.58
CA ARG A 45 -1.14 3.79 13.49
C ARG A 45 -0.70 2.48 14.18
N VAL A 46 -1.39 1.36 13.96
CA VAL A 46 -1.03 0.05 14.53
C VAL A 46 -0.11 -0.77 13.61
N PRO A 47 -0.37 -0.91 12.29
CA PRO A 47 0.55 -1.62 11.39
C PRO A 47 1.95 -1.00 11.40
N ARG A 48 2.98 -1.85 11.44
CA ARG A 48 4.38 -1.39 11.45
C ARG A 48 5.06 -1.85 10.17
N ILE A 49 5.07 -0.97 9.19
CA ILE A 49 5.67 -1.22 7.87
C ILE A 49 7.12 -0.81 7.93
N GLU A 50 8.01 -1.77 7.97
CA GLU A 50 9.44 -1.52 7.88
C GLU A 50 9.86 -1.45 6.41
N VAL A 51 10.48 -0.34 6.03
CA VAL A 51 11.06 -0.13 4.70
C VAL A 51 12.57 -0.10 4.83
N THR A 52 13.24 -0.90 4.01
CA THR A 52 14.69 -1.03 3.93
C THR A 52 15.16 -0.67 2.53
N PHE A 53 16.31 -0.02 2.47
CA PHE A 53 17.01 0.38 1.24
C PHE A 53 18.39 -0.25 1.32
N ASP A 54 18.74 -1.05 0.33
CA ASP A 54 20.01 -1.75 0.26
C ASP A 54 20.57 -1.65 -1.16
N PHE A 55 21.89 -1.72 -1.30
CA PHE A 55 22.52 -1.85 -2.60
C PHE A 55 22.95 -3.29 -2.79
N ASP A 56 22.53 -3.92 -3.88
CA ASP A 56 22.98 -5.27 -4.17
C ASP A 56 24.39 -5.30 -4.77
N SER A 57 24.88 -6.50 -5.08
CA SER A 57 26.21 -6.72 -5.65
C SER A 57 26.44 -6.07 -7.02
N ASN A 58 25.38 -5.64 -7.71
CA ASN A 58 25.45 -4.94 -8.99
C ASN A 58 25.37 -3.41 -8.83
N ASN A 59 25.37 -2.91 -7.59
CA ASN A 59 25.11 -1.53 -7.21
C ASN A 59 23.70 -1.05 -7.60
N ASP A 60 22.75 -1.96 -7.75
CA ASP A 60 21.36 -1.58 -7.95
C ASP A 60 20.68 -1.35 -6.60
N LEU A 61 19.92 -0.25 -6.51
CA LEU A 61 19.14 0.06 -5.33
C LEU A 61 18.00 -0.96 -5.21
N VAL A 62 17.91 -1.64 -4.08
CA VAL A 62 16.85 -2.56 -3.76
C VAL A 62 16.06 -2.06 -2.56
N VAL A 63 14.76 -1.91 -2.76
CA VAL A 63 13.83 -1.44 -1.72
C VAL A 63 12.94 -2.60 -1.31
N ALA A 64 12.87 -2.86 -0.01
CA ALA A 64 11.95 -3.86 0.54
C ALA A 64 11.03 -3.23 1.59
N ALA A 65 9.77 -3.63 1.60
CA ALA A 65 8.80 -3.28 2.63
C ALA A 65 8.23 -4.55 3.27
N ALA A 66 8.20 -4.60 4.59
CA ALA A 66 7.67 -5.72 5.36
C ALA A 66 6.73 -5.25 6.47
N ASP A 67 5.61 -5.94 6.66
CA ASP A 67 4.75 -5.72 7.83
C ASP A 67 5.26 -6.52 9.03
N ARG A 68 5.90 -5.83 10.00
CA ARG A 68 6.37 -6.43 11.26
C ARG A 68 5.23 -7.04 12.07
N GLY A 69 4.00 -6.59 11.87
CA GLY A 69 2.81 -7.15 12.50
C GLY A 69 2.37 -8.48 11.89
N SER A 70 2.74 -8.79 10.64
CA SER A 70 2.24 -9.96 9.91
C SER A 70 3.42 -10.77 9.35
N PRO A 71 3.85 -11.84 10.04
CA PRO A 71 5.01 -12.61 9.61
C PRO A 71 4.82 -13.16 8.19
N GLY A 72 5.86 -13.02 7.36
CA GLY A 72 5.88 -13.49 5.97
C GLY A 72 5.27 -12.53 4.94
N LYS A 73 4.83 -11.33 5.34
CA LYS A 73 4.37 -10.29 4.40
C LYS A 73 5.48 -9.29 4.12
N GLU A 74 6.25 -9.59 3.08
CA GLU A 74 7.26 -8.70 2.53
C GLU A 74 7.09 -8.56 1.01
N LYS A 75 7.53 -7.42 0.49
CA LYS A 75 7.71 -7.23 -0.95
C LYS A 75 8.99 -6.45 -1.20
N ARG A 76 9.74 -6.88 -2.20
CA ARG A 76 11.04 -6.33 -2.60
C ARG A 76 11.02 -5.93 -4.07
N MET A 77 11.73 -4.88 -4.41
CA MET A 77 11.82 -4.29 -5.74
C MET A 77 13.24 -3.78 -6.00
N SER A 78 13.85 -4.22 -7.11
CA SER A 78 15.14 -3.71 -7.59
C SER A 78 14.93 -2.62 -8.64
N MET A 79 15.65 -1.50 -8.51
CA MET A 79 15.57 -0.38 -9.44
C MET A 79 16.29 -0.64 -10.77
N ALA A 80 16.98 -1.77 -10.91
CA ALA A 80 17.52 -2.24 -12.18
C ALA A 80 16.40 -2.56 -13.20
N ASP A 81 15.34 -3.21 -12.71
CA ASP A 81 14.23 -3.73 -13.52
C ASP A 81 13.31 -2.59 -14.01
N GLU A 82 13.16 -1.53 -13.22
CA GLU A 82 12.23 -0.42 -13.47
C GLU A 82 12.79 0.69 -14.37
N ARG A 83 14.08 0.69 -14.70
CA ARG A 83 14.64 1.51 -15.80
C ARG A 83 13.96 1.24 -17.15
N ARG A 84 13.12 0.19 -17.24
CA ARG A 84 12.24 -0.13 -18.35
C ARG A 84 10.87 0.58 -18.34
N GLY A 85 10.65 1.50 -17.40
CA GLY A 85 9.68 2.59 -17.50
C GLY A 85 8.23 2.16 -17.27
N LEU A 86 7.78 2.26 -16.02
CA LEU A 86 6.38 2.60 -15.81
C LEU A 86 6.22 4.07 -16.21
N SER A 87 5.28 4.36 -17.11
CA SER A 87 4.95 5.76 -17.42
C SER A 87 4.31 6.41 -16.19
N LYS A 88 4.36 7.74 -16.11
CA LYS A 88 3.67 8.49 -15.06
C LYS A 88 2.18 8.11 -15.00
N GLU A 89 1.55 7.84 -16.15
CA GLU A 89 0.15 7.40 -16.20
C GLU A 89 -0.06 5.99 -15.64
N GLU A 90 0.89 5.07 -15.81
CA GLU A 90 0.82 3.73 -15.20
C GLU A 90 0.91 3.81 -13.68
N MET A 91 1.76 4.69 -13.15
CA MET A 91 1.89 4.89 -11.70
C MET A 91 0.63 5.52 -11.09
N GLU A 92 0.05 6.53 -11.74
CA GLU A 92 -1.21 7.13 -11.30
C GLU A 92 -2.34 6.11 -11.33
N ARG A 93 -2.41 5.29 -12.39
CA ARG A 93 -3.36 4.16 -12.45
C ARG A 93 -3.13 3.15 -11.34
N MET A 94 -1.89 2.73 -11.09
CA MET A 94 -1.59 1.79 -10.00
C MET A 94 -1.97 2.34 -8.63
N SER A 95 -1.77 3.64 -8.39
CA SER A 95 -2.17 4.29 -7.14
C SER A 95 -3.70 4.36 -7.02
N ALA A 96 -4.40 4.71 -8.10
CA ALA A 96 -5.85 4.77 -8.15
C ALA A 96 -6.47 3.37 -7.95
N ASP A 97 -5.97 2.38 -8.69
CA ASP A 97 -6.39 0.98 -8.61
C ASP A 97 -6.14 0.42 -7.21
N ALA A 98 -4.97 0.69 -6.61
CA ALA A 98 -4.72 0.28 -5.23
C ALA A 98 -5.74 0.90 -4.28
N GLU A 99 -6.03 2.19 -4.41
CA GLU A 99 -6.99 2.86 -3.53
C GLU A 99 -8.44 2.38 -3.72
N GLU A 100 -8.85 2.10 -4.96
CA GLU A 100 -10.17 1.57 -5.28
C GLU A 100 -10.34 0.11 -4.83
N HIS A 101 -9.37 -0.74 -5.17
CA HIS A 101 -9.36 -2.16 -4.82
C HIS A 101 -9.48 -2.37 -3.31
N TYR A 102 -8.89 -1.47 -2.52
CA TYR A 102 -8.97 -1.53 -1.07
C TYR A 102 -10.24 -0.90 -0.47
N ARG A 103 -11.01 -0.11 -1.22
CA ARG A 103 -12.28 0.50 -0.79
C ARG A 103 -13.48 -0.40 -1.05
N GLU A 104 -13.49 -1.17 -2.14
CA GLU A 104 -14.58 -2.08 -2.50
C GLU A 104 -14.98 -3.08 -1.39
N PRO A 105 -14.05 -3.86 -0.78
CA PRO A 105 -14.43 -4.82 0.25
C PRO A 105 -15.03 -4.14 1.48
N ALA A 106 -14.50 -2.99 1.90
CA ALA A 106 -15.07 -2.20 2.99
C ALA A 106 -16.49 -1.73 2.68
N ARG A 107 -16.76 -1.28 1.44
CA ARG A 107 -18.12 -0.91 0.99
C ARG A 107 -19.07 -2.09 1.01
N ARG A 108 -18.65 -3.25 0.51
CA ARG A 108 -19.48 -4.47 0.50
C ARG A 108 -19.83 -4.94 1.92
N VAL A 109 -18.86 -4.94 2.83
CA VAL A 109 -19.10 -5.30 4.24
C VAL A 109 -20.06 -4.30 4.90
N ALA A 110 -19.89 -3.00 4.67
CA ALA A 110 -20.79 -1.98 5.22
C ALA A 110 -22.22 -2.10 4.68
N ALA A 111 -22.38 -2.36 3.37
CA ALA A 111 -23.67 -2.59 2.74
C ALA A 111 -24.36 -3.85 3.29
N LYS A 112 -23.61 -4.94 3.44
CA LYS A 112 -24.12 -6.19 4.04
C LYS A 112 -24.60 -5.99 5.48
N LYS A 113 -23.80 -5.32 6.32
CA LYS A 113 -24.19 -5.00 7.70
C LYS A 113 -25.45 -4.14 7.77
N ARG A 114 -25.60 -3.15 6.88
CA ARG A 114 -26.83 -2.33 6.80
C ARG A 114 -28.06 -3.15 6.43
N LEU A 115 -27.93 -4.07 5.47
CA LEU A 115 -29.03 -4.94 5.06
C LEU A 115 -29.42 -5.93 6.16
N GLU A 116 -28.43 -6.53 6.84
CA GLU A 116 -28.66 -7.44 7.96
C GLU A 116 -29.38 -6.74 9.12
N ALA A 117 -28.97 -5.52 9.47
CA ALA A 117 -29.63 -4.71 10.50
C ALA A 117 -31.10 -4.39 10.15
N TYR A 118 -31.37 -4.04 8.88
CA TYR A 118 -32.73 -3.81 8.39
C TYR A 118 -33.58 -5.08 8.46
N ALA A 119 -33.05 -6.21 7.95
CA ALA A 119 -33.75 -7.49 7.95
C ALA A 119 -34.05 -8.00 9.38
N SER A 120 -33.12 -7.80 10.34
CA SER A 120 -33.38 -8.12 11.74
C SER A 120 -34.46 -7.23 12.37
N GLY A 121 -34.49 -5.94 12.01
CA GLY A 121 -35.50 -5.00 12.51
C GLY A 121 -36.91 -5.32 12.01
N VAL A 122 -37.05 -5.78 10.77
CA VAL A 122 -38.33 -6.19 10.19
C VAL A 122 -38.80 -7.55 10.72
N ARG A 123 -37.89 -8.48 11.06
CA ARG A 123 -38.24 -9.77 11.69
C ARG A 123 -38.60 -9.67 13.17
N GLY A 124 -38.31 -8.54 13.81
CA GLY A 124 -38.65 -8.27 15.22
C GLY A 124 -40.01 -7.60 15.44
N LEU A 125 -40.77 -7.37 14.36
CA LEU A 125 -42.18 -6.96 14.34
C LEU A 125 -43.05 -8.13 13.92
#